data_AF-A0A9W6TLA5-F1
#
_entry.id   AF-A0A9W6TLA5-F1
#
_cell.length_a   1.000
_cell.length_b   1.000
_cell.length_c   1.000
_cell.angle_alpha   90.00
_cell.angle_beta   90.00
_cell.angle_gamma   90.00
#
_symmetry.space_group_name_H-M   'P 1'
#
loop_
_entity.id
_entity.type
_entity.pdbx_description
1 polymer ?
#
loop_
_entity_poly.entity_id
_entity_poly.type
_entity_poly.pdbx_seq_one_letter_code
_entity_poly.pdbx_strand_id
1 'polypeptide(L)'
;MALSPEDEAAYNMLSMKMQRDVNCLADPERGVRRRAADKLHRALQSEASRVSAAVLRALCVANLQRPLLQCAESDAVERCRERALTSLLFLCENGALEPSEATLKELVALANARLGKLPYPEPTEEIRLLILQLLHAFLKQFAAVQDAPTSLRDVISELANALGKTAVDPFPDAKKMSSECVILISKNWKSDVGMQIGTIVRPMVANLGHQHSRVRVCALQALEAAVPCGSEALPELMKEVLIPALSKVVFDHAPSVRKQLVITLAAWLAQIEQIQQFEASIFPIFLAGVVDEAPEVRALSIGKLNELSALWDTRNEDGGVKSGDVDMEISNDSGSCAPPLFFETRPPLGARKLAASIQAEVLPPLLEKTGDWTVQVRDRYTQVLSAYLVLLEQNMNPFLDKVFAALGKTCRDDEEVVFNSVKACTGVVGFYADSQMILASLLPMVAGRLAGQDTAQHRTNGLILLGMSIDGMTTKTIGAHLEVRFSVERYCRHMVTMKAHNSVLVLRHNIAHYRSTVRCWPARV
;
A
#
# COMPACT_ATOMS: atom_id res chain seq x y z
N MET A 1 23.46 39.38 -5.11
CA MET A 1 24.58 39.52 -6.08
C MET A 1 24.51 40.89 -6.69
N ALA A 2 25.64 41.56 -6.90
CA ALA A 2 25.66 42.80 -7.69
C ALA A 2 25.28 42.48 -9.14
N LEU A 3 24.31 43.20 -9.69
CA LEU A 3 23.94 43.10 -11.10
C LEU A 3 25.07 43.68 -11.96
N SER A 4 25.20 43.20 -13.20
CA SER A 4 26.05 43.87 -14.18
C SER A 4 25.46 45.25 -14.51
N PRO A 5 26.23 46.20 -15.05
CA PRO A 5 25.69 47.52 -15.45
C PRO A 5 24.52 47.42 -16.45
N GLU A 6 24.57 46.43 -17.36
CA GLU A 6 23.49 46.16 -18.31
C GLU A 6 22.24 45.60 -17.62
N ASP A 7 22.43 44.65 -16.70
CA ASP A 7 21.35 44.07 -15.90
C ASP A 7 20.74 45.12 -14.95
N GLU A 8 21.54 46.03 -14.40
CA GLU A 8 21.06 47.12 -13.56
C GLU A 8 20.21 48.11 -14.37
N ALA A 9 20.61 48.43 -15.60
CA ALA A 9 19.80 49.25 -16.51
C ALA A 9 18.47 48.57 -16.88
N ALA A 10 18.51 47.25 -17.17
CA ALA A 10 17.31 46.46 -17.46
C ALA A 10 16.36 46.38 -16.25
N TYR A 11 16.91 46.14 -15.05
CA TYR A 11 16.17 46.15 -13.80
C TYR A 11 15.49 47.52 -13.56
N ASN A 12 16.24 48.62 -13.67
CA ASN A 12 15.71 49.96 -13.46
C ASN A 12 14.58 50.29 -14.44
N MET A 13 14.74 49.92 -15.72
CA MET A 13 13.70 50.10 -16.74
C MET A 13 12.42 49.33 -16.40
N LEU A 14 12.53 48.05 -16.03
CA LEU A 14 11.38 47.22 -15.67
C LEU A 14 10.71 47.69 -14.38
N SER A 15 11.51 48.03 -13.38
CA SER A 15 11.04 48.56 -12.10
C SER A 15 10.21 49.83 -12.33
N MET A 16 10.73 50.80 -13.09
CA MET A 16 9.98 52.01 -13.46
C MET A 16 8.71 51.70 -14.26
N LYS A 17 8.77 50.76 -15.20
CA LYS A 17 7.62 50.37 -16.04
C LYS A 17 6.48 49.76 -15.22
N MET A 18 6.80 48.94 -14.21
CA MET A 18 5.81 48.20 -13.41
C MET A 18 5.40 48.94 -12.13
N GLN A 19 6.17 49.91 -11.64
CA GLN A 19 5.97 50.55 -10.34
C GLN A 19 4.55 51.08 -10.12
N ARG A 20 3.94 51.71 -11.14
CA ARG A 20 2.59 52.24 -11.03
C ARG A 20 1.57 51.14 -10.79
N ASP A 21 1.64 50.08 -11.58
CA ASP A 21 0.69 48.97 -11.45
C ASP A 21 0.93 48.20 -10.14
N VAL A 22 2.19 48.08 -9.67
CA VAL A 22 2.51 47.52 -8.33
C VAL A 22 1.82 48.31 -7.23
N ASN A 23 1.95 49.64 -7.23
CA ASN A 23 1.31 50.50 -6.23
C ASN A 23 -0.23 50.39 -6.29
N CYS A 24 -0.79 50.25 -7.48
CA CYS A 24 -2.22 50.08 -7.69
C CYS A 24 -2.79 48.74 -7.18
N LEU A 25 -1.96 47.76 -6.78
CA LEU A 25 -2.44 46.52 -6.15
C LEU A 25 -3.04 46.76 -4.76
N ALA A 26 -2.70 47.87 -4.09
CA ALA A 26 -3.26 48.25 -2.79
C ALA A 26 -4.31 49.37 -2.89
N ASP A 27 -4.74 49.73 -4.11
CA ASP A 27 -5.69 50.83 -4.33
C ASP A 27 -7.06 50.54 -3.69
N PRO A 28 -7.74 51.52 -3.06
CA PRO A 28 -9.07 51.30 -2.48
C PRO A 28 -10.10 50.84 -3.54
N GLU A 29 -9.95 51.24 -4.80
CA GLU A 29 -10.91 50.92 -5.85
C GLU A 29 -10.64 49.53 -6.47
N ARG A 30 -11.61 48.62 -6.32
CA ARG A 30 -11.57 47.25 -6.87
C ARG A 30 -11.24 47.18 -8.37
N GLY A 31 -11.72 48.16 -9.15
CA GLY A 31 -11.51 48.21 -10.60
C GLY A 31 -10.09 48.63 -10.99
N VAL A 32 -9.43 49.41 -10.13
CA VAL A 32 -8.02 49.81 -10.30
C VAL A 32 -7.12 48.63 -9.99
N ARG A 33 -7.31 47.97 -8.83
CA ARG A 33 -6.54 46.77 -8.44
C ARG A 33 -6.59 45.67 -9.50
N ARG A 34 -7.79 45.34 -10.00
CA ARG A 34 -7.97 44.30 -11.03
C ARG A 34 -7.21 44.63 -12.31
N ARG A 35 -7.34 45.86 -12.81
CA ARG A 35 -6.64 46.30 -14.03
C ARG A 35 -5.12 46.29 -13.85
N ALA A 36 -4.65 46.67 -12.67
CA ALA A 36 -3.24 46.64 -12.32
C ALA A 36 -2.69 45.19 -12.29
N ALA A 37 -3.39 44.27 -11.63
CA ALA A 37 -3.00 42.86 -11.61
C ALA A 37 -2.94 42.23 -13.02
N ASP A 38 -3.93 42.50 -13.88
CA ASP A 38 -3.93 42.04 -15.28
C ASP A 38 -2.80 42.66 -16.12
N LYS A 39 -2.43 43.91 -15.86
CA LYS A 39 -1.31 44.57 -16.56
C LYS A 39 0.03 44.04 -16.10
N LEU A 40 0.23 43.89 -14.79
CA LEU A 40 1.45 43.31 -14.22
C LEU A 40 1.68 41.91 -14.76
N HIS A 41 0.66 41.05 -14.73
CA HIS A 41 0.78 39.69 -15.22
C HIS A 41 1.20 39.64 -16.71
N ARG A 42 0.56 40.44 -17.56
CA ARG A 42 0.93 40.54 -18.99
C ARG A 42 2.34 41.10 -19.19
N ALA A 43 2.70 42.13 -18.44
CA ALA A 43 4.03 42.73 -18.52
C ALA A 43 5.10 41.71 -18.12
N LEU A 44 4.89 40.95 -17.04
CA LEU A 44 5.79 39.87 -16.61
C LEU A 44 5.97 38.80 -17.69
N GLN A 45 4.86 38.31 -18.26
CA GLN A 45 4.93 37.32 -19.34
C GLN A 45 5.68 37.83 -20.58
N SER A 46 5.52 39.12 -20.91
CA SER A 46 6.17 39.70 -22.09
C SER A 46 7.66 40.00 -21.93
N GLU A 47 8.10 40.35 -20.72
CA GLU A 47 9.47 40.84 -20.49
C GLU A 47 10.40 39.81 -19.86
N ALA A 48 9.88 38.82 -19.12
CA ALA A 48 10.73 37.87 -18.39
C ALA A 48 11.69 37.08 -19.28
N SER A 49 11.30 36.75 -20.52
CA SER A 49 12.16 36.07 -21.49
C SER A 49 13.27 36.94 -22.08
N ARG A 50 13.21 38.26 -21.86
CA ARG A 50 14.13 39.26 -22.43
C ARG A 50 15.18 39.74 -21.44
N VAL A 51 15.09 39.34 -20.18
CA VAL A 51 16.02 39.74 -19.13
C VAL A 51 16.73 38.54 -18.53
N SER A 52 17.88 38.79 -17.91
CA SER A 52 18.61 37.73 -17.22
C SER A 52 17.83 37.24 -16.00
N ALA A 53 18.11 36.01 -15.57
CA ALA A 53 17.53 35.46 -14.34
C ALA A 53 17.90 36.31 -13.10
N ALA A 54 19.07 36.96 -13.11
CA ALA A 54 19.50 37.84 -12.03
C ALA A 54 18.61 39.10 -11.94
N VAL A 55 18.28 39.71 -13.08
CA VAL A 55 17.36 40.85 -13.17
C VAL A 55 15.97 40.46 -12.69
N LEU A 56 15.45 39.33 -13.15
CA LEU A 56 14.10 38.88 -12.77
C LEU A 56 14.01 38.58 -11.27
N ARG A 57 15.03 37.95 -10.67
CA ARG A 57 15.13 37.77 -9.21
C ARG A 57 15.17 39.10 -8.47
N ALA A 58 16.01 40.04 -8.90
CA ALA A 58 16.12 41.34 -8.27
C ALA A 58 14.78 42.10 -8.31
N LEU A 59 14.10 42.11 -9.46
CA LEU A 59 12.77 42.69 -9.62
C LEU A 59 11.73 41.99 -8.74
N CYS A 60 11.78 40.66 -8.67
CA CYS A 60 10.87 39.88 -7.84
C CYS A 60 10.98 40.26 -6.36
N VAL A 61 12.20 40.16 -5.81
CA VAL A 61 12.48 40.40 -4.39
C VAL A 61 12.21 41.87 -4.01
N ALA A 62 12.66 42.82 -4.83
CA ALA A 62 12.58 44.24 -4.49
C ALA A 62 11.19 44.85 -4.72
N ASN A 63 10.43 44.39 -5.73
CA ASN A 63 9.23 45.11 -6.18
C ASN A 63 7.95 44.26 -6.22
N LEU A 64 8.02 42.95 -6.43
CA LEU A 64 6.84 42.17 -6.82
C LEU A 64 6.35 41.20 -5.74
N GLN A 65 7.25 40.49 -5.07
CA GLN A 65 6.92 39.38 -4.16
C GLN A 65 5.92 39.82 -3.09
N ARG A 66 6.27 40.82 -2.29
CA ARG A 66 5.43 41.26 -1.16
C ARG A 66 4.07 41.85 -1.61
N PRO A 67 3.98 42.77 -2.59
CA PRO A 67 2.69 43.26 -3.07
C PRO A 67 1.79 42.17 -3.65
N LEU A 68 2.36 41.20 -4.39
CA LEU A 68 1.61 40.09 -4.94
C LEU A 68 1.11 39.13 -3.85
N LEU A 69 1.94 38.81 -2.84
CA LEU A 69 1.52 37.98 -1.71
C LEU A 69 0.37 38.64 -0.93
N GLN A 70 0.48 39.93 -0.65
CA GLN A 70 -0.59 40.68 0.02
C GLN A 70 -1.90 40.69 -0.79
N CYS A 71 -1.81 40.85 -2.11
CA CYS A 71 -2.97 40.79 -3.00
C CYS A 71 -3.59 39.38 -3.00
N ALA A 72 -2.77 38.33 -3.08
CA ALA A 72 -3.22 36.93 -3.06
C ALA A 72 -3.90 36.54 -1.74
N GLU A 73 -3.41 37.05 -0.60
CA GLU A 73 -3.92 36.71 0.72
C GLU A 73 -5.22 37.45 1.06
N SER A 74 -5.26 38.76 0.78
CA SER A 74 -6.22 39.67 1.42
C SER A 74 -7.20 40.36 0.46
N ASP A 75 -6.98 40.35 -0.86
CA ASP A 75 -7.90 41.07 -1.76
C ASP A 75 -9.28 40.40 -1.78
N ALA A 76 -10.34 41.18 -1.60
CA ALA A 76 -11.71 40.70 -1.70
C ALA A 76 -12.08 40.24 -3.13
N VAL A 77 -11.41 40.76 -4.16
CA VAL A 77 -11.69 40.45 -5.57
C VAL A 77 -10.98 39.18 -5.99
N GLU A 78 -11.76 38.15 -6.35
CA GLU A 78 -11.29 36.86 -6.85
C GLU A 78 -10.25 36.99 -7.96
N ARG A 79 -10.57 37.78 -9.00
CA ARG A 79 -9.67 38.00 -10.15
C ARG A 79 -8.33 38.62 -9.77
N CYS A 80 -8.28 39.46 -8.72
CA CYS A 80 -7.03 40.02 -8.22
C CYS A 80 -6.17 38.92 -7.59
N ARG A 81 -6.77 38.09 -6.72
CA ARG A 81 -6.10 36.96 -6.08
C ARG A 81 -5.57 35.95 -7.11
N GLU A 82 -6.42 35.56 -8.06
CA GLU A 82 -6.05 34.68 -9.18
C GLU A 82 -4.82 35.23 -9.92
N ARG A 83 -4.85 36.51 -10.32
CA ARG A 83 -3.75 37.13 -11.07
C ARG A 83 -2.47 37.26 -10.26
N ALA A 84 -2.58 37.60 -8.98
CA ALA A 84 -1.45 37.66 -8.08
C ALA A 84 -0.77 36.29 -7.95
N LEU A 85 -1.55 35.24 -7.71
CA LEU A 85 -1.07 33.87 -7.59
C LEU A 85 -0.47 33.33 -8.90
N THR A 86 -1.10 33.59 -10.05
CA THR A 86 -0.52 33.19 -11.36
C THR A 86 0.80 33.90 -11.65
N SER A 87 0.97 35.14 -11.17
CA SER A 87 2.21 35.89 -11.33
C SER A 87 3.30 35.37 -10.39
N LEU A 88 2.95 35.04 -9.14
CA LEU A 88 3.86 34.38 -8.19
C LEU A 88 4.30 33.00 -8.69
N LEU A 89 3.38 32.20 -9.23
CA LEU A 89 3.71 30.89 -9.79
C LEU A 89 4.66 31.04 -10.99
N PHE A 90 4.37 31.98 -11.90
CA PHE A 90 5.26 32.28 -13.02
C PHE A 90 6.67 32.71 -12.55
N LEU A 91 6.76 33.59 -11.55
CA LEU A 91 8.03 34.01 -10.95
C LEU A 91 8.75 32.81 -10.30
N CYS A 92 8.02 31.92 -9.63
CA CYS A 92 8.56 30.68 -9.09
C CYS A 92 9.18 29.83 -10.22
N GLU A 93 8.40 29.48 -11.24
CA GLU A 93 8.83 28.59 -12.34
C GLU A 93 10.03 29.12 -13.12
N ASN A 94 10.21 30.44 -13.18
CA ASN A 94 11.37 31.09 -13.79
C ASN A 94 12.56 31.29 -12.81
N GLY A 95 12.50 30.71 -11.61
CA GLY A 95 13.55 30.77 -10.60
C GLY A 95 13.77 32.18 -10.03
N ALA A 96 12.73 33.03 -10.06
CA ALA A 96 12.78 34.40 -9.60
C ALA A 96 12.41 34.56 -8.12
N LEU A 97 11.54 33.69 -7.60
CA LEU A 97 11.32 33.58 -6.16
C LEU A 97 12.54 32.93 -5.52
N GLU A 98 13.19 33.63 -4.60
CA GLU A 98 14.34 33.11 -3.89
C GLU A 98 13.92 31.95 -2.98
N PRO A 99 14.52 30.74 -3.13
CA PRO A 99 14.21 29.58 -2.32
C PRO A 99 14.85 29.70 -0.92
N SER A 100 14.36 30.65 -0.13
CA SER A 100 14.80 30.94 1.23
C SER A 100 13.74 30.57 2.26
N GLU A 101 14.15 30.42 3.52
CA GLU A 101 13.22 30.22 4.64
C GLU A 101 12.22 31.39 4.81
N ALA A 102 12.62 32.61 4.46
CA ALA A 102 11.75 33.77 4.52
C ALA A 102 10.60 33.64 3.51
N THR A 103 10.92 33.32 2.26
CA THR A 103 9.89 33.07 1.22
C THR A 103 9.03 31.86 1.57
N LEU A 104 9.61 30.81 2.15
CA LEU A 104 8.85 29.65 2.65
C LEU A 104 7.81 30.06 3.68
N LYS A 105 8.21 30.85 4.70
CA LYS A 105 7.32 31.33 5.75
C LYS A 105 6.16 32.16 5.18
N GLU A 106 6.44 33.06 4.23
CA GLU A 106 5.41 33.86 3.56
C GLU A 106 4.41 33.01 2.76
N LEU A 107 4.89 32.02 2.00
CA LEU A 107 4.03 31.15 1.19
C LEU A 107 3.19 30.19 2.05
N VAL A 108 3.76 29.66 3.13
CA VAL A 108 3.00 28.82 4.07
C VAL A 108 1.96 29.65 4.82
N ALA A 109 2.29 30.88 5.23
CA ALA A 109 1.33 31.78 5.87
C ALA A 109 0.14 32.09 4.94
N LEU A 110 0.39 32.40 3.65
CA LEU A 110 -0.64 32.56 2.63
C LEU A 110 -1.53 31.32 2.52
N ALA A 111 -0.92 30.13 2.42
CA ALA A 111 -1.67 28.89 2.31
C ALA A 111 -2.51 28.60 3.55
N ASN A 112 -1.96 28.78 4.75
CA ASN A 112 -2.68 28.58 6.00
C ASN A 112 -3.84 29.60 6.17
N ALA A 113 -3.63 30.86 5.78
CA ALA A 113 -4.65 31.89 5.81
C ALA A 113 -5.84 31.59 4.87
N ARG A 114 -5.58 31.05 3.68
CA ARG A 114 -6.61 30.77 2.67
C ARG A 114 -7.20 29.36 2.73
N LEU A 115 -6.43 28.37 3.19
CA LEU A 115 -6.75 26.94 3.11
C LEU A 115 -6.80 26.23 4.46
N GLY A 116 -6.24 26.82 5.53
CA GLY A 116 -6.07 26.17 6.83
C GLY A 116 -7.33 26.08 7.70
N LYS A 117 -8.47 26.60 7.25
CA LYS A 117 -9.74 26.60 8.00
C LYS A 117 -10.89 26.07 7.13
N LEU A 118 -11.86 25.41 7.76
CA LEU A 118 -13.10 24.97 7.12
C LEU A 118 -14.31 25.72 7.74
N PRO A 119 -15.26 26.22 6.94
CA PRO A 119 -15.21 26.33 5.47
C PRO A 119 -14.02 27.19 5.01
N TYR A 120 -13.51 26.94 3.80
CA TYR A 120 -12.31 27.61 3.30
C TYR A 120 -12.52 29.13 3.18
N PRO A 121 -11.58 29.94 3.70
CA PRO A 121 -11.55 31.37 3.42
C PRO A 121 -11.40 31.70 1.92
N GLU A 122 -10.78 30.82 1.13
CA GLU A 122 -10.87 30.86 -0.34
C GLU A 122 -12.06 30.03 -0.86
N PRO A 123 -13.14 30.68 -1.32
CA PRO A 123 -14.31 29.96 -1.83
C PRO A 123 -14.05 29.28 -3.18
N THR A 124 -13.13 29.80 -3.99
CA THR A 124 -12.92 29.39 -5.39
C THR A 124 -12.00 28.20 -5.47
N GLU A 125 -12.47 27.07 -6.00
CA GLU A 125 -11.71 25.82 -6.02
C GLU A 125 -10.45 25.87 -6.90
N GLU A 126 -10.52 26.58 -8.02
CA GLU A 126 -9.40 26.80 -8.93
C GLU A 126 -8.31 27.66 -8.27
N ILE A 127 -8.68 28.62 -7.42
CA ILE A 127 -7.71 29.42 -6.67
C ILE A 127 -7.08 28.58 -5.54
N ARG A 128 -7.86 27.72 -4.88
CA ARG A 128 -7.29 26.78 -3.89
C ARG A 128 -6.26 25.86 -4.53
N LEU A 129 -6.56 25.33 -5.73
CA LEU A 129 -5.60 24.56 -6.52
C LEU A 129 -4.34 25.38 -6.87
N LEU A 130 -4.52 26.64 -7.30
CA LEU A 130 -3.41 27.51 -7.69
C LEU A 130 -2.45 27.80 -6.51
N ILE A 131 -2.97 27.96 -5.30
CA ILE A 131 -2.15 28.10 -4.08
C ILE A 131 -1.32 26.82 -3.84
N LEU A 132 -1.93 25.65 -3.99
CA LEU A 132 -1.22 24.37 -3.84
C LEU A 132 -0.15 24.17 -4.92
N GLN A 133 -0.43 24.58 -6.16
CA GLN A 133 0.54 24.54 -7.27
C GLN A 133 1.75 25.45 -6.99
N LEU A 134 1.51 26.67 -6.49
CA LEU A 134 2.57 27.59 -6.08
C LEU A 134 3.42 26.98 -4.94
N LEU A 135 2.78 26.43 -3.91
CA LEU A 135 3.49 25.74 -2.82
C LEU A 135 4.35 24.59 -3.36
N HIS A 136 3.80 23.72 -4.20
CA HIS A 136 4.52 22.59 -4.77
C HIS A 136 5.73 23.03 -5.61
N ALA A 137 5.54 24.02 -6.49
CA ALA A 137 6.60 24.56 -7.33
C ALA A 137 7.74 25.16 -6.49
N PHE A 138 7.40 25.92 -5.45
CA PHE A 138 8.38 26.51 -4.54
C PHE A 138 9.11 25.46 -3.71
N LEU A 139 8.38 24.54 -3.06
CA LEU A 139 8.98 23.47 -2.26
C LEU A 139 9.94 22.61 -3.08
N LYS A 140 9.65 22.38 -4.36
CA LYS A 140 10.54 21.62 -5.25
C LYS A 140 11.88 22.33 -5.46
N GLN A 141 11.86 23.65 -5.59
CA GLN A 141 13.09 24.45 -5.72
C GLN A 141 13.81 24.57 -4.38
N PHE A 142 13.06 24.74 -3.28
CA PHE A 142 13.61 24.77 -1.93
C PHE A 142 14.33 23.47 -1.58
N ALA A 143 13.76 22.30 -1.94
CA ALA A 143 14.42 21.00 -1.78
C ALA A 143 15.72 20.85 -2.60
N ALA A 144 15.86 21.62 -3.70
CA ALA A 144 17.00 21.53 -4.60
C ALA A 144 18.17 22.45 -4.22
N VAL A 145 18.03 23.28 -3.17
CA VAL A 145 19.10 24.14 -2.66
C VAL A 145 20.23 23.28 -2.10
N GLN A 146 21.44 23.44 -2.63
CA GLN A 146 22.62 22.65 -2.24
C GLN A 146 23.50 23.35 -1.19
N ASP A 147 23.45 24.67 -1.14
CA ASP A 147 24.40 25.49 -0.37
C ASP A 147 24.12 25.49 1.15
N ALA A 148 22.92 25.09 1.56
CA ALA A 148 22.52 25.03 2.96
C ALA A 148 21.46 23.92 3.19
N PRO A 149 21.47 23.26 4.35
CA PRO A 149 20.41 22.32 4.70
C PRO A 149 19.09 23.08 4.84
N THR A 150 18.07 22.62 4.12
CA THR A 150 16.72 23.17 4.22
C THR A 150 15.90 22.44 5.28
N SER A 151 15.02 23.15 5.98
CA SER A 151 14.12 22.58 6.97
C SER A 151 12.72 23.18 6.86
N LEU A 152 11.71 22.36 7.19
CA LEU A 152 10.32 22.79 7.34
C LEU A 152 9.91 23.00 8.79
N ARG A 153 10.81 22.79 9.76
CA ARG A 153 10.49 22.74 11.20
C ARG A 153 9.64 23.91 11.70
N ASP A 154 9.95 25.14 11.26
CA ASP A 154 9.25 26.35 11.70
C ASP A 154 7.84 26.50 11.10
N VAL A 155 7.57 25.81 9.99
CA VAL A 155 6.33 26.00 9.20
C VAL A 155 5.50 24.72 9.09
N ILE A 156 6.02 23.57 9.54
CA ILE A 156 5.44 22.26 9.26
C ILE A 156 4.04 22.10 9.85
N SER A 157 3.76 22.71 11.00
CA SER A 157 2.42 22.68 11.61
C SER A 157 1.37 23.34 10.72
N GLU A 158 1.66 24.54 10.22
CA GLU A 158 0.74 25.31 9.35
C GLU A 158 0.63 24.67 7.96
N LEU A 159 1.75 24.19 7.42
CA LEU A 159 1.78 23.49 6.14
C LEU A 159 0.98 22.18 6.21
N ALA A 160 1.19 21.36 7.25
CA ALA A 160 0.44 20.13 7.46
C ALA A 160 -1.06 20.40 7.67
N ASN A 161 -1.42 21.47 8.39
CA ASN A 161 -2.81 21.88 8.54
C ASN A 161 -3.44 22.24 7.19
N ALA A 162 -2.80 23.10 6.38
CA ALA A 162 -3.29 23.47 5.06
C ALA A 162 -3.43 22.25 4.13
N LEU A 163 -2.40 21.39 4.06
CA LEU A 163 -2.44 20.17 3.25
C LEU A 163 -3.48 19.17 3.74
N GLY A 164 -3.61 19.00 5.06
CA GLY A 164 -4.60 18.11 5.66
C GLY A 164 -6.03 18.56 5.37
N LYS A 165 -6.30 19.86 5.37
CA LYS A 165 -7.60 20.39 4.94
C LYS A 165 -7.82 20.18 3.44
N THR A 166 -6.86 20.49 2.57
CA THR A 166 -7.05 20.35 1.11
C THR A 166 -7.04 18.91 0.62
N ALA A 167 -6.50 17.97 1.40
CA ALA A 167 -6.62 16.54 1.11
C ALA A 167 -8.09 16.09 1.11
N VAL A 168 -8.98 16.74 1.86
CA VAL A 168 -10.42 16.44 1.91
C VAL A 168 -11.27 17.48 1.17
N ASP A 169 -10.66 18.32 0.33
CA ASP A 169 -11.35 19.34 -0.48
C ASP A 169 -12.42 18.70 -1.37
N PRO A 170 -13.62 19.28 -1.54
CA PRO A 170 -14.60 18.76 -2.50
C PRO A 170 -14.05 18.68 -3.94
N PHE A 171 -13.08 19.52 -4.29
CA PHE A 171 -12.49 19.58 -5.63
C PHE A 171 -11.40 18.51 -5.84
N PRO A 172 -11.58 17.54 -6.77
CA PRO A 172 -10.64 16.44 -6.95
C PRO A 172 -9.21 16.86 -7.32
N ASP A 173 -9.03 17.95 -8.06
CA ASP A 173 -7.69 18.40 -8.46
C ASP A 173 -6.90 18.97 -7.30
N ALA A 174 -7.57 19.66 -6.35
CA ALA A 174 -6.95 20.10 -5.11
C ALA A 174 -6.48 18.90 -4.26
N LYS A 175 -7.27 17.82 -4.19
CA LYS A 175 -6.85 16.58 -3.51
C LYS A 175 -5.58 15.99 -4.12
N LYS A 176 -5.55 15.87 -5.45
CA LYS A 176 -4.39 15.32 -6.18
C LYS A 176 -3.14 16.18 -5.95
N MET A 177 -3.25 17.51 -6.05
CA MET A 177 -2.13 18.40 -5.81
C MET A 177 -1.67 18.37 -4.34
N SER A 178 -2.60 18.26 -3.38
CA SER A 178 -2.25 18.05 -1.97
C SER A 178 -1.46 16.76 -1.75
N SER A 179 -1.84 15.67 -2.43
CA SER A 179 -1.05 14.43 -2.42
C SER A 179 0.35 14.62 -3.00
N GLU A 180 0.52 15.34 -4.11
CA GLU A 180 1.85 15.65 -4.68
C GLU A 180 2.72 16.47 -3.71
N CYS A 181 2.14 17.48 -3.04
CA CYS A 181 2.82 18.23 -1.98
C CYS A 181 3.27 17.31 -0.84
N VAL A 182 2.40 16.41 -0.37
CA VAL A 182 2.75 15.44 0.70
C VAL A 182 3.88 14.53 0.26
N ILE A 183 3.83 13.97 -0.96
CA ILE A 183 4.91 13.14 -1.50
C ILE A 183 6.24 13.91 -1.49
N LEU A 184 6.22 15.16 -1.97
CA LEU A 184 7.40 16.00 -2.04
C LEU A 184 8.00 16.26 -0.66
N ILE A 185 7.18 16.66 0.32
CA ILE A 185 7.71 16.97 1.66
C ILE A 185 8.21 15.72 2.39
N SER A 186 7.54 14.59 2.23
CA SER A 186 7.94 13.33 2.87
C SER A 186 9.26 12.77 2.32
N LYS A 187 9.57 13.02 1.05
CA LYS A 187 10.84 12.58 0.46
C LYS A 187 12.04 13.42 0.91
N ASN A 188 11.83 14.71 1.19
CA ASN A 188 12.93 15.66 1.44
C ASN A 188 13.10 16.03 2.92
N TRP A 189 12.02 16.04 3.71
CA TRP A 189 12.03 16.48 5.12
C TRP A 189 11.32 15.48 6.04
N LYS A 190 11.82 14.22 6.05
CA LYS A 190 11.23 13.10 6.81
C LYS A 190 11.00 13.42 8.28
N SER A 191 12.00 13.98 8.97
CA SER A 191 11.91 14.33 10.39
C SER A 191 10.81 15.34 10.69
N ASP A 192 10.68 16.36 9.83
CA ASP A 192 9.68 17.42 10.01
C ASP A 192 8.27 16.85 9.77
N VAL A 193 8.08 16.08 8.70
CA VAL A 193 6.82 15.37 8.42
C VAL A 193 6.43 14.44 9.57
N GLY A 194 7.40 13.74 10.17
CA GLY A 194 7.19 12.88 11.34
C GLY A 194 6.51 13.59 12.51
N MET A 195 6.82 14.88 12.73
CA MET A 195 6.20 15.69 13.80
C MET A 195 4.70 15.94 13.58
N GLN A 196 4.21 15.79 12.35
CA GLN A 196 2.83 16.06 11.95
C GLN A 196 2.16 14.87 11.26
N ILE A 197 2.69 13.65 11.48
CA ILE A 197 2.29 12.46 10.73
C ILE A 197 0.78 12.20 10.80
N GLY A 198 0.16 12.38 11.96
CA GLY A 198 -1.29 12.18 12.13
C GLY A 198 -2.14 13.20 11.36
N THR A 199 -1.71 14.47 11.32
CA THR A 199 -2.36 15.56 10.59
C THR A 199 -2.33 15.32 9.08
N ILE A 200 -1.27 14.67 8.58
CA ILE A 200 -1.06 14.38 7.16
C ILE A 200 -1.76 13.08 6.73
N VAL A 201 -1.58 12.00 7.51
CA VAL A 201 -2.03 10.66 7.12
C VAL A 201 -3.55 10.51 7.17
N ARG A 202 -4.21 10.99 8.23
CA ARG A 202 -5.66 10.76 8.43
C ARG A 202 -6.49 11.32 7.26
N PRO A 203 -6.26 12.56 6.77
CA PRO A 203 -6.96 13.07 5.60
C PRO A 203 -6.67 12.30 4.30
N MET A 204 -5.46 11.78 4.11
CA MET A 204 -5.13 10.95 2.93
C MET A 204 -5.89 9.63 2.94
N VAL A 205 -6.04 9.00 4.12
CA VAL A 205 -6.82 7.77 4.25
C VAL A 205 -8.30 7.98 3.89
N ALA A 206 -8.88 9.15 4.18
CA ALA A 206 -10.26 9.46 3.80
C ALA A 206 -10.49 9.42 2.28
N ASN A 207 -9.44 9.59 1.46
CA ASN A 207 -9.53 9.54 0.01
C ASN A 207 -9.51 8.13 -0.59
N LEU A 208 -9.22 7.10 0.20
CA LEU A 208 -9.18 5.71 -0.27
C LEU A 208 -10.56 5.18 -0.67
N GLY A 209 -11.65 5.79 -0.17
CA GLY A 209 -13.03 5.50 -0.56
C GLY A 209 -13.58 6.41 -1.65
N HIS A 210 -12.76 7.23 -2.31
CA HIS A 210 -13.24 8.22 -3.28
C HIS A 210 -13.71 7.58 -4.59
N GLN A 211 -14.78 8.11 -5.20
CA GLN A 211 -15.35 7.58 -6.45
C GLN A 211 -14.32 7.47 -7.60
N HIS A 212 -13.46 8.48 -7.77
CA HIS A 212 -12.44 8.49 -8.81
C HIS A 212 -11.20 7.69 -8.40
N SER A 213 -10.85 6.67 -9.18
CA SER A 213 -9.65 5.84 -8.97
C SER A 213 -8.35 6.64 -8.93
N ARG A 214 -8.20 7.68 -9.76
CA ARG A 214 -6.99 8.53 -9.76
C ARG A 214 -6.76 9.22 -8.42
N VAL A 215 -7.80 9.64 -7.71
CA VAL A 215 -7.69 10.26 -6.38
C VAL A 215 -7.24 9.22 -5.36
N ARG A 216 -7.79 7.99 -5.41
CA ARG A 216 -7.36 6.86 -4.56
C ARG A 216 -5.89 6.51 -4.78
N VAL A 217 -5.45 6.48 -6.05
CA VAL A 217 -4.03 6.26 -6.40
C VAL A 217 -3.13 7.38 -5.83
N CYS A 218 -3.48 8.65 -6.02
CA CYS A 218 -2.73 9.77 -5.44
C CYS A 218 -2.63 9.67 -3.90
N ALA A 219 -3.72 9.29 -3.24
CA ALA A 219 -3.72 9.11 -1.79
C ALA A 219 -2.78 7.97 -1.35
N LEU A 220 -2.79 6.82 -2.04
CA LEU A 220 -1.86 5.74 -1.76
C LEU A 220 -0.39 6.12 -2.01
N GLN A 221 -0.11 6.91 -3.05
CA GLN A 221 1.23 7.44 -3.33
C GLN A 221 1.71 8.40 -2.24
N ALA A 222 0.82 9.25 -1.72
CA ALA A 222 1.12 10.11 -0.58
C ALA A 222 1.37 9.28 0.70
N LEU A 223 0.57 8.26 0.96
CA LEU A 223 0.73 7.37 2.10
C LEU A 223 2.01 6.52 2.00
N GLU A 224 2.39 6.08 0.79
CA GLU A 224 3.66 5.39 0.50
C GLU A 224 4.86 6.23 0.99
N ALA A 225 4.87 7.53 0.68
CA ALA A 225 5.97 8.41 1.07
C ALA A 225 5.89 8.86 2.54
N ALA A 226 4.68 9.18 3.05
CA ALA A 226 4.52 9.82 4.34
C ALA A 226 4.66 8.87 5.53
N VAL A 227 4.09 7.67 5.45
CA VAL A 227 4.04 6.74 6.59
C VAL A 227 5.42 6.34 7.12
N PRO A 228 6.44 6.07 6.27
CA PRO A 228 7.81 5.83 6.73
C PRO A 228 8.48 7.01 7.46
N CYS A 229 7.89 8.21 7.45
CA CYS A 229 8.40 9.35 8.21
C CYS A 229 7.97 9.32 9.70
N GLY A 230 6.97 8.49 10.05
CA GLY A 230 6.43 8.42 11.40
C GLY A 230 7.29 7.58 12.35
N SER A 231 7.24 7.93 13.64
CA SER A 231 7.84 7.13 14.72
C SER A 231 6.84 6.96 15.87
N GLU A 232 6.86 7.81 16.90
CA GLU A 232 6.07 7.64 18.13
C GLU A 232 4.55 7.44 17.93
N ALA A 233 3.91 8.22 17.04
CA ALA A 233 2.47 8.13 16.78
C ALA A 233 2.08 7.03 15.79
N LEU A 234 3.06 6.38 15.13
CA LEU A 234 2.81 5.44 14.04
C LEU A 234 2.09 4.16 14.51
N PRO A 235 2.39 3.54 15.67
CA PRO A 235 1.71 2.32 16.09
C PRO A 235 0.19 2.46 16.24
N GLU A 236 -0.27 3.56 16.84
CA GLU A 236 -1.69 3.86 16.99
C GLU A 236 -2.34 4.15 15.63
N LEU A 237 -1.70 4.97 14.79
CA LEU A 237 -2.17 5.24 13.44
C LEU A 237 -2.27 3.96 12.59
N MET A 238 -1.31 3.04 12.75
CA MET A 238 -1.33 1.78 12.03
C MET A 238 -2.56 0.96 12.40
N LYS A 239 -2.78 0.76 13.70
CA LYS A 239 -3.86 -0.06 14.24
C LYS A 239 -5.24 0.53 13.96
N GLU A 240 -5.43 1.83 14.19
CA GLU A 240 -6.76 2.45 14.19
C GLU A 240 -7.19 3.01 12.84
N VAL A 241 -6.23 3.39 11.99
CA VAL A 241 -6.51 4.15 10.77
C VAL A 241 -6.06 3.40 9.53
N LEU A 242 -4.79 3.03 9.46
CA LEU A 242 -4.17 2.54 8.23
C LEU A 242 -4.56 1.09 7.92
N ILE A 243 -4.34 0.14 8.83
CA ILE A 243 -4.68 -1.28 8.59
C ILE A 243 -6.17 -1.47 8.25
N PRO A 244 -7.13 -0.87 8.99
CA PRO A 244 -8.55 -1.00 8.66
C PRO A 244 -8.91 -0.44 7.28
N ALA A 245 -8.27 0.67 6.87
CA ALA A 245 -8.54 1.28 5.58
C ALA A 245 -7.94 0.48 4.42
N LEU A 246 -6.67 0.07 4.52
CA LEU A 246 -6.00 -0.69 3.46
C LEU A 246 -6.60 -2.08 3.26
N SER A 247 -7.10 -2.71 4.34
CA SER A 247 -7.83 -3.97 4.24
C SER A 247 -9.08 -3.86 3.35
N LYS A 248 -9.69 -2.67 3.25
CA LYS A 248 -10.81 -2.42 2.31
C LYS A 248 -10.31 -2.19 0.88
N VAL A 249 -9.15 -1.56 0.71
CA VAL A 249 -8.55 -1.27 -0.61
C VAL A 249 -8.15 -2.56 -1.35
N VAL A 250 -7.90 -3.66 -0.65
CA VAL A 250 -7.73 -4.99 -1.26
C VAL A 250 -8.86 -5.35 -2.22
N PHE A 251 -10.08 -4.90 -1.94
CA PHE A 251 -11.28 -5.18 -2.73
C PHE A 251 -11.63 -4.07 -3.73
N ASP A 252 -10.72 -3.13 -3.98
CA ASP A 252 -10.94 -2.03 -4.92
C ASP A 252 -11.20 -2.56 -6.34
N HIS A 253 -12.24 -2.06 -7.01
CA HIS A 253 -12.58 -2.50 -8.37
C HIS A 253 -11.54 -2.10 -9.43
N ALA A 254 -10.71 -1.09 -9.19
CA ALA A 254 -9.72 -0.63 -10.15
C ALA A 254 -8.37 -1.34 -9.92
N PRO A 255 -7.88 -2.15 -10.88
CA PRO A 255 -6.58 -2.81 -10.75
C PRO A 255 -5.43 -1.82 -10.51
N SER A 256 -5.51 -0.61 -11.06
CA SER A 256 -4.52 0.44 -10.83
C SER A 256 -4.41 0.89 -9.36
N VAL A 257 -5.51 0.85 -8.60
CA VAL A 257 -5.51 1.17 -7.17
C VAL A 257 -4.87 0.02 -6.38
N ARG A 258 -5.25 -1.23 -6.66
CA ARG A 258 -4.66 -2.41 -6.02
C ARG A 258 -3.17 -2.55 -6.34
N LYS A 259 -2.76 -2.23 -7.57
CA LYS A 259 -1.36 -2.14 -7.97
C LYS A 259 -0.59 -1.13 -7.14
N GLN A 260 -1.15 0.06 -6.94
CA GLN A 260 -0.53 1.08 -6.10
C GLN A 260 -0.50 0.67 -4.62
N LEU A 261 -1.53 -0.02 -4.11
CA LEU A 261 -1.54 -0.57 -2.74
C LEU A 261 -0.34 -1.50 -2.52
N VAL A 262 -0.05 -2.40 -3.46
CA VAL A 262 1.11 -3.31 -3.39
C VAL A 262 2.42 -2.52 -3.30
N ILE A 263 2.58 -1.47 -4.11
CA ILE A 263 3.77 -0.60 -4.07
C ILE A 263 3.89 0.08 -2.71
N THR A 264 2.78 0.63 -2.19
CA THR A 264 2.72 1.28 -0.89
C THR A 264 3.13 0.33 0.24
N LEU A 265 2.56 -0.87 0.30
CA LEU A 265 2.87 -1.86 1.34
C LEU A 265 4.32 -2.36 1.24
N ALA A 266 4.84 -2.54 0.02
CA ALA A 266 6.23 -2.92 -0.19
C ALA A 266 7.20 -1.84 0.29
N ALA A 267 6.93 -0.57 -0.01
CA ALA A 267 7.73 0.54 0.48
C ALA A 267 7.76 0.58 2.01
N TRP A 268 6.62 0.34 2.66
CA TRP A 268 6.53 0.31 4.12
C TRP A 268 7.33 -0.83 4.74
N LEU A 269 7.19 -2.05 4.19
CA LEU A 269 7.96 -3.22 4.62
C LEU A 269 9.48 -3.02 4.48
N ALA A 270 9.91 -2.14 3.57
CA ALA A 270 11.32 -1.85 3.34
C ALA A 270 11.86 -0.63 4.12
N GLN A 271 11.02 0.37 4.42
CA GLN A 271 11.50 1.71 4.82
C GLN A 271 11.02 2.18 6.20
N ILE A 272 10.00 1.56 6.81
CA ILE A 272 9.55 1.94 8.15
C ILE A 272 10.63 1.54 9.17
N GLU A 273 10.99 2.46 10.06
CA GLU A 273 11.83 2.16 11.20
C GLU A 273 11.10 1.22 12.18
N GLN A 274 11.81 0.21 12.70
CA GLN A 274 11.23 -0.82 13.57
C GLN A 274 10.05 -1.56 12.93
N ILE A 275 10.11 -1.81 11.61
CA ILE A 275 9.07 -2.46 10.82
C ILE A 275 8.55 -3.79 11.41
N GLN A 276 9.36 -4.48 12.21
CA GLN A 276 9.05 -5.76 12.86
C GLN A 276 7.71 -5.77 13.57
N GLN A 277 7.36 -4.68 14.27
CA GLN A 277 6.12 -4.57 15.02
C GLN A 277 4.87 -4.50 14.11
N PHE A 278 5.05 -4.27 12.81
CA PHE A 278 3.98 -4.13 11.82
C PHE A 278 3.97 -5.23 10.76
N GLU A 279 5.05 -6.02 10.63
CA GLU A 279 5.18 -7.09 9.62
C GLU A 279 3.96 -8.02 9.62
N ALA A 280 3.53 -8.49 10.80
CA ALA A 280 2.36 -9.37 10.95
C ALA A 280 1.03 -8.74 10.50
N SER A 281 0.89 -7.40 10.57
CA SER A 281 -0.32 -6.70 10.14
C SER A 281 -0.31 -6.32 8.66
N ILE A 282 0.87 -5.98 8.12
CA ILE A 282 1.03 -5.50 6.75
C ILE A 282 1.15 -6.68 5.77
N PHE A 283 1.90 -7.72 6.13
CA PHE A 283 2.24 -8.81 5.22
C PHE A 283 1.02 -9.56 4.66
N PRO A 284 -0.04 -9.88 5.44
CA PRO A 284 -1.23 -10.52 4.90
C PRO A 284 -1.98 -9.66 3.86
N ILE A 285 -1.98 -8.34 4.04
CA ILE A 285 -2.58 -7.40 3.07
C ILE A 285 -1.73 -7.37 1.79
N PHE A 286 -0.40 -7.39 1.93
CA PHE A 286 0.51 -7.46 0.79
C PHE A 286 0.28 -8.75 -0.03
N LEU A 287 0.11 -9.90 0.62
CA LEU A 287 -0.17 -11.18 -0.04
C LEU A 287 -1.50 -11.18 -0.81
N ALA A 288 -2.44 -10.28 -0.50
CA ALA A 288 -3.65 -10.13 -1.30
C ALA A 288 -3.36 -9.72 -2.75
N GLY A 289 -2.24 -9.03 -3.01
CA GLY A 289 -1.76 -8.73 -4.35
C GLY A 289 -1.13 -9.93 -5.07
N VAL A 290 -0.52 -10.87 -4.34
CA VAL A 290 0.01 -12.13 -4.91
C VAL A 290 -1.13 -13.00 -5.44
N VAL A 291 -2.29 -12.97 -4.77
CA VAL A 291 -3.48 -13.72 -5.20
C VAL A 291 -4.46 -12.86 -6.01
N ASP A 292 -4.00 -11.74 -6.56
CA ASP A 292 -4.86 -10.83 -7.32
C ASP A 292 -5.35 -11.45 -8.64
N GLU A 293 -6.60 -11.18 -9.02
CA GLU A 293 -7.18 -11.65 -10.27
C GLU A 293 -6.50 -11.01 -11.50
N ALA A 294 -6.04 -9.77 -11.38
CA ALA A 294 -5.40 -9.01 -12.45
C ALA A 294 -3.94 -9.46 -12.59
N PRO A 295 -3.53 -10.04 -13.73
CA PRO A 295 -2.18 -10.57 -13.91
C PRO A 295 -1.07 -9.53 -13.67
N GLU A 296 -1.30 -8.27 -14.03
CA GLU A 296 -0.35 -7.18 -13.85
C GLU A 296 -0.16 -6.77 -12.38
N VAL A 297 -1.17 -6.97 -11.53
CA VAL A 297 -1.05 -6.74 -10.08
C VAL A 297 -0.26 -7.89 -9.46
N ARG A 298 -0.63 -9.13 -9.81
CA ARG A 298 0.05 -10.33 -9.33
C ARG A 298 1.53 -10.36 -9.70
N ALA A 299 1.87 -10.09 -10.96
CA ALA A 299 3.26 -10.04 -11.42
C ALA A 299 4.08 -8.97 -10.66
N LEU A 300 3.49 -7.80 -10.40
CA LEU A 300 4.15 -6.76 -9.60
C LEU A 300 4.35 -7.21 -8.15
N SER A 301 3.35 -7.82 -7.52
CA SER A 301 3.43 -8.33 -6.15
C SER A 301 4.53 -9.37 -5.99
N ILE A 302 4.65 -10.32 -6.93
CA ILE A 302 5.71 -11.32 -6.92
C ILE A 302 7.08 -10.64 -7.09
N GLY A 303 7.21 -9.69 -8.01
CA GLY A 303 8.44 -8.91 -8.17
C GLY A 303 8.85 -8.19 -6.89
N LYS A 304 7.91 -7.51 -6.23
CA LYS A 304 8.15 -6.82 -4.95
C LYS A 304 8.45 -7.77 -3.79
N LEU A 305 7.83 -8.95 -3.75
CA LEU A 305 8.15 -9.97 -2.76
C LEU A 305 9.60 -10.45 -2.91
N ASN A 306 10.07 -10.62 -4.15
CA ASN A 306 11.46 -11.03 -4.42
C ASN A 306 12.46 -9.94 -4.01
N GLU A 307 12.18 -8.67 -4.30
CA GLU A 307 12.98 -7.53 -3.83
C GLU A 307 13.06 -7.49 -2.30
N LEU A 308 11.92 -7.58 -1.61
CA LEU A 308 11.86 -7.58 -0.15
C LEU A 308 12.54 -8.80 0.47
N SER A 309 12.42 -9.96 -0.16
CA SER A 309 13.04 -11.19 0.32
C SER A 309 14.56 -11.06 0.40
N ALA A 310 15.19 -10.35 -0.54
CA ALA A 310 16.64 -10.11 -0.47
C ALA A 310 17.00 -9.27 0.77
N LEU A 311 16.20 -8.25 1.09
CA LEU A 311 16.41 -7.39 2.28
C LEU A 311 16.23 -8.16 3.59
N TRP A 312 15.24 -9.05 3.67
CA TRP A 312 15.01 -9.86 4.87
C TRP A 312 16.08 -10.92 5.09
N ASP A 313 16.68 -11.45 4.03
CA ASP A 313 17.77 -12.41 4.15
C ASP A 313 19.01 -11.75 4.75
N THR A 314 19.40 -10.57 4.22
CA THR A 314 20.55 -9.81 4.74
C THR A 314 20.38 -9.39 6.20
N ARG A 315 19.14 -9.05 6.62
CA ARG A 315 18.86 -8.64 8.01
C ARG A 315 19.13 -9.76 9.02
N ASN A 316 18.94 -11.02 8.61
CA ASN A 316 19.12 -12.17 9.49
C ASN A 316 20.59 -12.60 9.61
N GLU A 317 21.44 -12.27 8.63
CA GLU A 317 22.88 -12.58 8.67
C GLU A 317 23.65 -11.70 9.67
N ASP A 318 23.26 -10.43 9.82
CA ASP A 318 23.90 -9.45 10.73
C ASP A 318 23.56 -9.70 12.22
N GLY A 319 22.57 -10.57 12.49
CA GLY A 319 22.11 -10.94 13.83
C GLY A 319 22.93 -12.02 14.57
N GLY A 320 24.07 -12.45 14.02
CA GLY A 320 25.04 -13.32 14.71
C GLY A 320 24.59 -14.77 14.97
N VAL A 321 23.37 -15.15 14.64
CA VAL A 321 22.94 -16.56 14.67
C VAL A 321 23.33 -17.19 13.34
N LYS A 322 24.52 -17.81 13.30
CA LYS A 322 24.81 -18.84 12.31
C LYS A 322 23.75 -19.92 12.46
N SER A 323 22.76 -19.92 11.58
CA SER A 323 21.86 -21.05 11.39
C SER A 323 22.66 -22.16 10.70
N GLY A 324 23.48 -22.86 11.48
CA GLY A 324 23.69 -24.28 11.23
C GLY A 324 22.34 -24.95 11.45
N ASP A 325 21.94 -25.79 10.50
CA ASP A 325 20.60 -26.39 10.35
C ASP A 325 19.59 -25.34 9.82
N VAL A 326 19.08 -25.37 8.59
CA VAL A 326 18.64 -26.51 7.79
C VAL A 326 18.49 -26.03 6.33
N ASP A 327 19.54 -26.15 5.51
CA ASP A 327 19.33 -26.36 4.07
C ASP A 327 18.88 -27.82 3.92
N MET A 328 17.63 -28.10 4.31
CA MET A 328 17.00 -29.34 3.86
C MET A 328 16.81 -29.16 2.38
N GLU A 329 17.61 -29.92 1.63
CA GLU A 329 17.48 -30.17 0.21
C GLU A 329 16.05 -30.66 -0.10
N ILE A 330 15.09 -29.73 -0.14
CA ILE A 330 14.00 -29.84 -1.09
C ILE A 330 14.69 -29.60 -2.42
N SER A 331 15.24 -30.70 -2.94
CA SER A 331 15.77 -30.83 -4.29
C SER A 331 15.01 -29.89 -5.23
N ASN A 332 15.76 -29.00 -5.89
CA ASN A 332 15.29 -28.16 -7.01
C ASN A 332 14.87 -29.01 -8.24
N ASP A 333 14.45 -30.26 -8.01
CA ASP A 333 14.14 -31.21 -9.06
C ASP A 333 12.72 -30.93 -9.55
N SER A 334 12.67 -30.30 -10.72
CA SER A 334 11.50 -30.02 -11.52
C SER A 334 10.77 -31.31 -11.93
N GLY A 335 9.98 -31.85 -10.99
CA GLY A 335 9.10 -33.02 -11.16
C GLY A 335 7.70 -32.80 -10.56
N SER A 336 7.16 -31.57 -10.68
CA SER A 336 5.93 -31.13 -10.01
C SER A 336 4.71 -32.00 -10.35
N CYS A 337 3.88 -32.30 -9.34
CA CYS A 337 2.45 -32.54 -9.55
C CYS A 337 1.63 -31.74 -8.52
N ALA A 338 1.81 -30.41 -8.60
CA ALA A 338 1.30 -29.31 -7.74
C ALA A 338 2.06 -29.15 -6.42
N PRO A 339 2.01 -28.00 -5.71
CA PRO A 339 1.59 -26.64 -6.03
C PRO A 339 2.77 -25.64 -5.96
N PRO A 340 2.74 -24.59 -6.80
CA PRO A 340 3.02 -23.27 -6.24
C PRO A 340 1.90 -22.27 -6.53
N LEU A 341 0.69 -22.74 -6.90
CA LEU A 341 -0.58 -21.99 -7.07
C LEU A 341 -0.48 -20.59 -7.72
N PHE A 342 -0.14 -19.59 -6.91
CA PHE A 342 -0.07 -18.17 -7.31
C PHE A 342 1.35 -17.71 -7.66
N PHE A 343 2.35 -18.52 -7.30
CA PHE A 343 3.76 -18.33 -7.59
C PHE A 343 4.16 -19.18 -8.80
N GLU A 344 5.04 -18.64 -9.64
CA GLU A 344 5.59 -19.38 -10.79
C GLU A 344 6.62 -20.43 -10.34
N THR A 345 7.35 -20.11 -9.28
CA THR A 345 8.40 -20.96 -8.69
C THR A 345 8.28 -20.95 -7.17
N ARG A 346 9.05 -21.81 -6.50
CA ARG A 346 9.14 -21.82 -5.04
C ARG A 346 9.55 -20.42 -4.54
N PRO A 347 8.82 -19.81 -3.59
CA PRO A 347 9.15 -18.47 -3.10
C PRO A 347 10.56 -18.37 -2.48
N PRO A 348 11.20 -17.18 -2.55
CA PRO A 348 12.56 -16.97 -2.09
C PRO A 348 12.71 -17.13 -0.57
N LEU A 349 13.92 -17.48 -0.12
CA LEU A 349 14.19 -17.89 1.26
C LEU A 349 13.85 -16.82 2.29
N GLY A 350 14.22 -15.56 2.05
CA GLY A 350 13.93 -14.46 2.98
C GLY A 350 12.42 -14.27 3.23
N ALA A 351 11.58 -14.40 2.20
CA ALA A 351 10.12 -14.35 2.34
C ALA A 351 9.59 -15.51 3.21
N ARG A 352 10.14 -16.72 3.05
CA ARG A 352 9.78 -17.89 3.86
C ARG A 352 10.23 -17.73 5.32
N LYS A 353 11.45 -17.24 5.55
CA LYS A 353 11.97 -16.93 6.89
C LYS A 353 11.10 -15.89 7.61
N LEU A 354 10.74 -14.80 6.92
CA LEU A 354 9.82 -13.81 7.48
C LEU A 354 8.46 -14.43 7.82
N ALA A 355 7.87 -15.16 6.88
CA ALA A 355 6.57 -15.79 7.12
C ALA A 355 6.60 -16.68 8.36
N ALA A 356 7.64 -17.51 8.51
CA ALA A 356 7.82 -18.36 9.67
C ALA A 356 8.02 -17.57 10.98
N SER A 357 8.72 -16.43 10.96
CA SER A 357 8.95 -15.64 12.18
C SER A 357 7.70 -14.95 12.73
N ILE A 358 6.72 -14.63 11.86
CA ILE A 358 5.48 -13.91 12.24
C ILE A 358 4.23 -14.82 12.30
N GLN A 359 4.39 -16.14 12.13
CA GLN A 359 3.27 -17.09 11.96
C GLN A 359 2.26 -17.13 13.11
N ALA A 360 2.72 -16.96 14.35
CA ALA A 360 1.85 -17.00 15.53
C ALA A 360 0.86 -15.81 15.57
N GLU A 361 1.26 -14.67 15.00
CA GLU A 361 0.46 -13.45 14.93
C GLU A 361 -0.41 -13.41 13.67
N VAL A 362 0.09 -13.93 12.55
CA VAL A 362 -0.60 -13.89 11.25
C VAL A 362 -1.69 -14.96 11.10
N LEU A 363 -1.43 -16.20 11.55
CA LEU A 363 -2.36 -17.30 11.32
C LEU A 363 -3.74 -17.09 11.98
N PRO A 364 -3.86 -16.70 13.25
CA PRO A 364 -5.17 -16.55 13.89
C PRO A 364 -6.13 -15.62 13.14
N PRO A 365 -5.77 -14.35 12.80
CA PRO A 365 -6.68 -13.46 12.09
C PRO A 365 -6.97 -13.91 10.65
N LEU A 366 -6.00 -14.53 9.96
CA LEU A 366 -6.24 -15.10 8.62
C LEU A 366 -7.26 -16.24 8.67
N LEU A 367 -7.12 -17.15 9.63
CA LEU A 367 -8.04 -18.27 9.82
C LEU A 367 -9.45 -17.81 10.15
N GLU A 368 -9.59 -16.76 10.98
CA GLU A 368 -10.89 -16.15 11.27
C GLU A 368 -11.57 -15.63 9.99
N LYS A 369 -10.81 -14.95 9.12
CA LYS A 369 -11.33 -14.38 7.86
C LYS A 369 -11.85 -15.42 6.87
N THR A 370 -11.37 -16.67 6.93
CA THR A 370 -11.90 -17.74 6.06
C THR A 370 -13.38 -18.02 6.31
N GLY A 371 -13.90 -17.72 7.51
CA GLY A 371 -15.30 -17.91 7.90
C GLY A 371 -16.13 -16.64 7.92
N ASP A 372 -15.71 -15.57 7.22
CA ASP A 372 -16.45 -14.31 7.14
C ASP A 372 -17.86 -14.48 6.54
N TRP A 373 -18.80 -13.63 6.91
CA TRP A 373 -20.18 -13.71 6.40
C TRP A 373 -20.28 -13.36 4.90
N THR A 374 -19.32 -12.61 4.36
CA THR A 374 -19.28 -12.26 2.93
C THR A 374 -18.46 -13.26 2.10
N VAL A 375 -19.03 -13.68 0.96
CA VAL A 375 -18.38 -14.59 0.00
C VAL A 375 -17.03 -14.04 -0.47
N GLN A 376 -16.99 -12.74 -0.80
CA GLN A 376 -15.80 -12.08 -1.32
C GLN A 376 -14.63 -12.12 -0.32
N VAL A 377 -14.90 -11.94 0.99
CA VAL A 377 -13.85 -12.00 2.02
C VAL A 377 -13.41 -13.45 2.25
N ARG A 378 -14.35 -14.40 2.35
CA ARG A 378 -14.02 -15.83 2.51
C ARG A 378 -13.12 -16.34 1.39
N ASP A 379 -13.51 -16.09 0.15
CA ASP A 379 -12.74 -16.50 -1.03
C ASP A 379 -11.34 -15.86 -1.01
N ARG A 380 -11.27 -14.52 -0.95
CA ARG A 380 -10.01 -13.77 -0.99
C ARG A 380 -9.04 -14.20 0.11
N TYR A 381 -9.50 -14.29 1.36
CA TYR A 381 -8.62 -14.60 2.48
C TYR A 381 -8.28 -16.10 2.58
N THR A 382 -9.08 -16.99 1.99
CA THR A 382 -8.68 -18.39 1.81
C THR A 382 -7.56 -18.52 0.77
N GLN A 383 -7.59 -17.72 -0.30
CA GLN A 383 -6.48 -17.65 -1.25
C GLN A 383 -5.22 -17.03 -0.60
N VAL A 384 -5.36 -15.94 0.16
CA VAL A 384 -4.23 -15.35 0.92
C VAL A 384 -3.65 -16.36 1.91
N LEU A 385 -4.49 -17.11 2.63
CA LEU A 385 -4.05 -18.19 3.50
C LEU A 385 -3.26 -19.24 2.70
N SER A 386 -3.75 -19.64 1.53
CA SER A 386 -3.03 -20.58 0.66
C SER A 386 -1.64 -20.07 0.29
N ALA A 387 -1.52 -18.81 -0.14
CA ALA A 387 -0.23 -18.19 -0.45
C ALA A 387 0.70 -18.13 0.78
N TYR A 388 0.15 -17.83 1.95
CA TYR A 388 0.91 -17.81 3.20
C TYR A 388 1.38 -19.21 3.63
N LEU A 389 0.55 -20.24 3.46
CA LEU A 389 0.92 -21.63 3.74
C LEU A 389 2.01 -22.14 2.80
N VAL A 390 2.02 -21.71 1.52
CA VAL A 390 3.14 -21.98 0.60
C VAL A 390 4.45 -21.38 1.14
N LEU A 391 4.40 -20.21 1.78
CA LEU A 391 5.57 -19.59 2.40
C LEU A 391 6.01 -20.29 3.70
N LEU A 392 5.06 -20.78 4.50
CA LEU A 392 5.37 -21.48 5.75
C LEU A 392 5.98 -22.86 5.51
N GLU A 393 5.58 -23.55 4.44
CA GLU A 393 5.97 -24.93 4.17
C GLU A 393 5.71 -25.80 5.43
N GLN A 394 6.66 -26.64 5.84
CA GLN A 394 6.52 -27.49 7.02
C GLN A 394 6.34 -26.72 8.35
N ASN A 395 6.64 -25.41 8.41
CA ASN A 395 6.43 -24.62 9.62
C ASN A 395 4.94 -24.50 9.99
N MET A 396 4.01 -24.83 9.09
CA MET A 396 2.57 -24.89 9.41
C MET A 396 2.19 -26.08 10.31
N ASN A 397 3.03 -27.11 10.44
CA ASN A 397 2.74 -28.36 11.15
C ASN A 397 2.14 -28.17 12.56
N PRO A 398 2.66 -27.28 13.43
CA PRO A 398 2.09 -27.05 14.77
C PRO A 398 0.70 -26.41 14.77
N PHE A 399 0.24 -25.91 13.62
CA PHE A 399 -1.02 -25.19 13.47
C PHE A 399 -2.10 -25.98 12.72
N LEU A 400 -1.81 -27.21 12.28
CA LEU A 400 -2.72 -28.01 11.45
C LEU A 400 -4.11 -28.17 12.05
N ASP A 401 -4.22 -28.43 13.35
CA ASP A 401 -5.52 -28.54 14.03
C ASP A 401 -6.35 -27.26 13.89
N LYS A 402 -5.72 -26.09 14.03
CA LYS A 402 -6.38 -24.78 13.87
C LYS A 402 -6.74 -24.50 12.42
N VAL A 403 -5.86 -24.86 11.48
CA VAL A 403 -6.10 -24.72 10.03
C VAL A 403 -7.29 -25.58 9.62
N PHE A 404 -7.30 -26.86 9.95
CA PHE A 404 -8.41 -27.76 9.63
C PHE A 404 -9.70 -27.39 10.36
N ALA A 405 -9.64 -26.91 11.61
CA ALA A 405 -10.82 -26.41 12.31
C ALA A 405 -11.45 -25.19 11.62
N ALA A 406 -10.63 -24.29 11.06
CA ALA A 406 -11.12 -23.14 10.30
C ALA A 406 -11.71 -23.55 8.96
N LEU A 407 -10.94 -24.28 8.13
CA LEU A 407 -11.39 -24.75 6.81
C LEU A 407 -12.56 -25.74 6.91
N GLY A 408 -12.68 -26.48 8.01
CA GLY A 408 -13.81 -27.37 8.27
C GLY A 408 -15.15 -26.66 8.35
N LYS A 409 -15.17 -25.36 8.63
CA LYS A 409 -16.40 -24.55 8.64
C LYS A 409 -16.89 -24.22 7.23
N THR A 410 -15.99 -24.18 6.24
CA THR A 410 -16.25 -23.69 4.88
C THR A 410 -15.93 -24.71 3.79
N CYS A 411 -15.46 -25.91 4.13
CA CYS A 411 -15.17 -26.99 3.17
C CYS A 411 -16.39 -27.53 2.41
N ARG A 412 -17.58 -27.03 2.74
CA ARG A 412 -18.86 -27.32 2.09
C ARG A 412 -19.64 -26.04 1.82
N ASP A 413 -18.93 -24.94 1.57
CA ASP A 413 -19.55 -23.66 1.20
C ASP A 413 -20.45 -23.87 -0.03
N ASP A 414 -21.61 -23.22 -0.03
CA ASP A 414 -22.57 -23.30 -1.14
C ASP A 414 -22.04 -22.56 -2.38
N GLU A 415 -21.13 -21.61 -2.18
CA GLU A 415 -20.49 -20.85 -3.25
C GLU A 415 -19.27 -21.58 -3.79
N GLU A 416 -19.32 -21.94 -5.08
CA GLU A 416 -18.29 -22.74 -5.75
C GLU A 416 -16.89 -22.12 -5.67
N VAL A 417 -16.80 -20.78 -5.76
CA VAL A 417 -15.52 -20.06 -5.67
C VAL A 417 -14.85 -20.27 -4.31
N VAL A 418 -15.62 -20.24 -3.22
CA VAL A 418 -15.10 -20.45 -1.86
C VAL A 418 -14.69 -21.92 -1.68
N PHE A 419 -15.54 -22.86 -2.14
CA PHE A 419 -15.21 -24.29 -2.10
C PHE A 419 -13.90 -24.60 -2.83
N ASN A 420 -13.71 -24.04 -4.03
CA ASN A 420 -12.50 -24.22 -4.83
C ASN A 420 -11.27 -23.63 -4.13
N SER A 421 -11.39 -22.46 -3.51
CA SER A 421 -10.32 -21.86 -2.71
C SER A 421 -9.96 -22.71 -1.49
N VAL A 422 -10.95 -23.28 -0.78
CA VAL A 422 -10.69 -24.21 0.34
C VAL A 422 -10.02 -25.50 -0.14
N LYS A 423 -10.44 -26.04 -1.29
CA LYS A 423 -9.79 -27.20 -1.91
C LYS A 423 -8.33 -26.90 -2.24
N ALA A 424 -8.05 -25.77 -2.89
CA ALA A 424 -6.69 -25.35 -3.22
C ALA A 424 -5.83 -25.17 -1.95
N CYS A 425 -6.36 -24.47 -0.94
CA CYS A 425 -5.68 -24.26 0.34
C CYS A 425 -5.34 -25.58 1.04
N THR A 426 -6.28 -26.52 1.06
CA THR A 426 -6.11 -27.82 1.69
C THR A 426 -5.13 -28.71 0.91
N GLY A 427 -5.07 -28.54 -0.41
CA GLY A 427 -4.05 -29.15 -1.27
C GLY A 427 -2.64 -28.66 -0.94
N VAL A 428 -2.46 -27.35 -0.64
CA VAL A 428 -1.17 -26.81 -0.16
C VAL A 428 -0.75 -27.46 1.14
N VAL A 429 -1.68 -27.63 2.08
CA VAL A 429 -1.42 -28.37 3.33
C VAL A 429 -0.95 -29.80 3.01
N GLY A 430 -1.68 -30.50 2.13
CA GLY A 430 -1.33 -31.85 1.69
C GLY A 430 0.07 -31.97 1.08
N PHE A 431 0.51 -30.95 0.36
CA PHE A 431 1.82 -30.95 -0.29
C PHE A 431 2.99 -30.69 0.67
N TYR A 432 2.86 -29.71 1.55
CA TYR A 432 3.98 -29.24 2.37
C TYR A 432 4.01 -29.83 3.78
N ALA A 433 2.86 -30.10 4.39
CA ALA A 433 2.80 -30.53 5.78
C ALA A 433 3.15 -32.02 5.93
N ASP A 434 3.54 -32.40 7.14
CA ASP A 434 3.84 -33.79 7.45
C ASP A 434 2.56 -34.65 7.40
N SER A 435 2.60 -35.72 6.60
CA SER A 435 1.44 -36.58 6.39
C SER A 435 0.95 -37.30 7.65
N GLN A 436 1.83 -37.62 8.60
CA GLN A 436 1.41 -38.21 9.88
C GLN A 436 0.68 -37.19 10.73
N MET A 437 1.15 -35.94 10.73
CA MET A 437 0.49 -34.85 11.45
C MET A 437 -0.89 -34.51 10.84
N ILE A 438 -1.01 -34.49 9.50
CA ILE A 438 -2.32 -34.36 8.82
C ILE A 438 -3.28 -35.47 9.28
N LEU A 439 -2.82 -36.72 9.25
CA LEU A 439 -3.64 -37.86 9.67
C LEU A 439 -3.98 -37.79 11.17
N ALA A 440 -3.04 -37.38 12.02
CA ALA A 440 -3.25 -37.21 13.44
C ALA A 440 -4.32 -36.15 13.75
N SER A 441 -4.37 -35.07 12.97
CA SER A 441 -5.40 -34.01 13.08
C SER A 441 -6.77 -34.45 12.57
N LEU A 442 -6.83 -35.11 11.40
CA LEU A 442 -8.10 -35.39 10.71
C LEU A 442 -8.74 -36.73 11.10
N LEU A 443 -7.95 -37.79 11.38
CA LEU A 443 -8.51 -39.10 11.70
C LEU A 443 -9.39 -39.10 12.97
N PRO A 444 -9.07 -38.40 14.07
CA PRO A 444 -9.98 -38.28 15.21
C PRO A 444 -11.32 -37.64 14.83
N MET A 445 -11.33 -36.64 13.94
CA MET A 445 -12.55 -35.99 13.45
C MET A 445 -13.39 -36.96 12.61
N VAL A 446 -12.76 -37.67 11.65
CA VAL A 446 -13.41 -38.71 10.84
C VAL A 446 -13.97 -39.84 11.72
N ALA A 447 -13.27 -40.16 12.80
CA ALA A 447 -13.63 -41.19 13.75
C ALA A 447 -14.74 -40.81 14.73
N GLY A 448 -15.17 -39.54 14.78
CA GLY A 448 -16.09 -39.07 15.83
C GLY A 448 -15.47 -39.09 17.23
N ARG A 449 -14.14 -39.12 17.34
CA ARG A 449 -13.42 -39.20 18.63
C ARG A 449 -13.11 -37.83 19.25
N LEU A 450 -13.48 -36.74 18.57
CA LEU A 450 -13.32 -35.39 19.10
C LEU A 450 -14.52 -35.03 19.98
N ALA A 451 -14.23 -34.58 21.20
CA ALA A 451 -15.26 -34.18 22.16
C ALA A 451 -16.13 -33.04 21.59
N GLY A 452 -17.45 -33.21 21.66
CA GLY A 452 -18.42 -32.24 21.12
C GLY A 452 -18.57 -32.23 19.58
N GLN A 453 -17.83 -33.08 18.86
CA GLN A 453 -17.84 -33.16 17.39
C GLN A 453 -18.25 -34.55 16.87
N ASP A 454 -18.92 -35.38 17.66
CA ASP A 454 -19.41 -36.70 17.23
C ASP A 454 -20.71 -36.63 16.39
N THR A 455 -20.77 -35.70 15.45
CA THR A 455 -21.92 -35.56 14.53
C THR A 455 -21.56 -36.03 13.13
N ALA A 456 -22.57 -36.50 12.38
CA ALA A 456 -22.37 -36.91 10.99
C ALA A 456 -21.79 -35.77 10.12
N GLN A 457 -22.11 -34.52 10.46
CA GLN A 457 -21.58 -33.32 9.81
C GLN A 457 -20.06 -33.21 9.99
N HIS A 458 -19.56 -33.27 11.23
CA HIS A 458 -18.13 -33.17 11.51
C HIS A 458 -17.34 -34.33 10.87
N ARG A 459 -17.87 -35.56 10.93
CA ARG A 459 -17.25 -36.71 10.25
C ARG A 459 -17.17 -36.51 8.74
N THR A 460 -18.21 -35.93 8.14
CA THR A 460 -18.23 -35.59 6.70
C THR A 460 -17.18 -34.53 6.37
N ASN A 461 -17.07 -33.48 7.17
CA ASN A 461 -16.09 -32.41 6.97
C ASN A 461 -14.65 -32.95 7.07
N GLY A 462 -14.37 -33.81 8.07
CA GLY A 462 -13.07 -34.46 8.22
C GLY A 462 -12.70 -35.31 7.01
N LEU A 463 -13.66 -36.00 6.39
CA LEU A 463 -13.41 -36.80 5.18
C LEU A 463 -13.18 -35.94 3.94
N ILE A 464 -13.92 -34.85 3.80
CA ILE A 464 -13.75 -33.90 2.69
C ILE A 464 -12.35 -33.29 2.77
N LEU A 465 -11.98 -32.76 3.94
CA LEU A 465 -10.65 -32.19 4.16
C LEU A 465 -9.54 -33.22 3.96
N LEU A 466 -9.71 -34.46 4.45
CA LEU A 466 -8.75 -35.52 4.24
C LEU A 466 -8.59 -35.86 2.75
N GLY A 467 -9.69 -35.93 2.00
CA GLY A 467 -9.67 -36.12 0.55
C GLY A 467 -8.93 -34.98 -0.17
N MET A 468 -9.24 -33.73 0.17
CA MET A 468 -8.57 -32.55 -0.39
C MET A 468 -7.07 -32.51 -0.05
N SER A 469 -6.67 -32.93 1.16
CA SER A 469 -5.25 -33.01 1.53
C SER A 469 -4.53 -34.11 0.76
N ILE A 470 -5.14 -35.29 0.63
CA ILE A 470 -4.57 -36.41 -0.15
C ILE A 470 -4.38 -36.01 -1.62
N ASP A 471 -5.31 -35.24 -2.19
CA ASP A 471 -5.20 -34.74 -3.57
C ASP A 471 -3.95 -33.87 -3.78
N GLY A 472 -3.45 -33.20 -2.73
CA GLY A 472 -2.21 -32.41 -2.76
C GLY A 472 -0.95 -33.17 -2.38
N MET A 473 -1.04 -34.39 -1.85
CA MET A 473 0.11 -35.17 -1.40
C MET A 473 0.94 -35.71 -2.58
N THR A 474 2.27 -35.58 -2.49
CA THR A 474 3.16 -36.25 -3.43
C THR A 474 3.20 -37.76 -3.20
N THR A 475 3.50 -38.52 -4.25
CA THR A 475 3.57 -39.99 -4.22
C THR A 475 4.61 -40.51 -3.23
N LYS A 476 5.69 -39.76 -2.99
CA LYS A 476 6.71 -40.08 -1.98
C LYS A 476 6.16 -39.96 -0.56
N THR A 477 5.30 -38.97 -0.30
CA THR A 477 4.76 -38.68 1.03
C THR A 477 3.71 -39.70 1.47
N ILE A 478 2.87 -40.19 0.55
CA ILE A 478 1.77 -41.10 0.88
C ILE A 478 2.17 -42.59 0.86
N GLY A 479 3.26 -42.94 0.18
CA GLY A 479 3.70 -44.33 -0.04
C GLY A 479 3.91 -45.12 1.25
N ALA A 480 4.55 -44.52 2.26
CA ALA A 480 4.79 -45.15 3.57
C ALA A 480 3.51 -45.40 4.38
N HIS A 481 2.43 -44.67 4.09
CA HIS A 481 1.17 -44.74 4.84
C HIS A 481 0.09 -45.56 4.13
N LEU A 482 0.23 -45.82 2.82
CA LEU A 482 -0.66 -46.71 2.06
C LEU A 482 -0.48 -48.19 2.44
N GLU A 483 0.62 -48.57 3.08
CA GLU A 483 0.81 -49.92 3.67
C GLU A 483 0.03 -50.12 4.97
N VAL A 484 -0.51 -49.06 5.58
CA VAL A 484 -1.53 -49.12 6.65
C VAL A 484 -2.91 -49.47 6.04
N ARG A 485 -2.94 -50.54 5.25
CA ARG A 485 -4.08 -51.07 4.46
C ARG A 485 -5.33 -51.37 5.29
N PHE A 486 -5.21 -51.52 6.61
CA PHE A 486 -6.29 -52.04 7.44
C PHE A 486 -7.23 -51.00 8.08
N SER A 487 -6.86 -49.72 8.11
CA SER A 487 -7.66 -48.70 8.79
C SER A 487 -8.59 -47.91 7.85
N VAL A 488 -8.10 -47.50 6.68
CA VAL A 488 -8.88 -46.65 5.74
C VAL A 488 -10.00 -47.44 5.03
N GLU A 489 -9.76 -48.68 4.59
CA GLU A 489 -10.81 -49.53 3.99
C GLU A 489 -11.86 -50.00 5.01
N ARG A 490 -11.48 -50.13 6.29
CA ARG A 490 -12.39 -50.46 7.39
C ARG A 490 -13.29 -49.28 7.74
N TYR A 491 -12.75 -48.05 7.70
CA TYR A 491 -13.51 -46.81 7.81
C TYR A 491 -14.45 -46.58 6.63
N CYS A 492 -14.00 -46.78 5.39
CA CYS A 492 -14.84 -46.69 4.20
C CYS A 492 -15.99 -47.72 4.19
N ARG A 493 -15.78 -48.91 4.79
CA ARG A 493 -16.84 -49.93 4.95
C ARG A 493 -17.88 -49.55 5.99
N HIS A 494 -17.50 -48.86 7.06
CA HIS A 494 -18.42 -48.40 8.12
C HIS A 494 -19.33 -47.23 7.68
N MET A 495 -19.03 -46.60 6.54
CA MET A 495 -19.80 -45.48 6.00
C MET A 495 -20.87 -45.85 4.97
N VAL A 496 -20.75 -47.01 4.31
CA VAL A 496 -21.83 -47.53 3.43
C VAL A 496 -23.14 -47.70 4.21
N THR A 497 -23.03 -47.91 5.53
CA THR A 497 -24.14 -47.98 6.48
C THR A 497 -24.72 -46.62 6.91
N MET A 498 -24.12 -45.46 6.59
CA MET A 498 -24.51 -44.13 7.11
C MET A 498 -24.96 -43.07 6.07
N LYS A 499 -25.42 -43.45 4.87
CA LYS A 499 -25.96 -42.53 3.83
C LYS A 499 -25.02 -41.39 3.36
N ALA A 500 -23.70 -41.55 3.47
CA ALA A 500 -22.71 -40.60 2.92
C ALA A 500 -22.10 -41.09 1.59
N HIS A 501 -22.95 -41.54 0.66
CA HIS A 501 -22.54 -42.31 -0.51
C HIS A 501 -21.60 -41.54 -1.46
N ASN A 502 -21.84 -40.23 -1.67
CA ASN A 502 -21.05 -39.40 -2.57
C ASN A 502 -19.65 -39.08 -2.05
N SER A 503 -19.49 -38.79 -0.75
CA SER A 503 -18.18 -38.50 -0.15
C SER A 503 -17.28 -39.76 -0.12
N VAL A 504 -17.88 -40.94 0.11
CA VAL A 504 -17.17 -42.23 0.01
C VAL A 504 -16.79 -42.55 -1.43
N LEU A 505 -17.63 -42.19 -2.40
CA LEU A 505 -17.33 -42.32 -3.83
C LEU A 505 -16.18 -41.41 -4.26
N VAL A 506 -16.13 -40.16 -3.79
CA VAL A 506 -15.00 -39.25 -4.05
C VAL A 506 -13.71 -39.77 -3.43
N LEU A 507 -13.74 -40.21 -2.16
CA LEU A 507 -12.54 -40.77 -1.52
C LEU A 507 -12.08 -42.06 -2.22
N ARG A 508 -13.01 -42.94 -2.61
CA ARG A 508 -12.70 -44.15 -3.39
C ARG A 508 -12.21 -43.82 -4.79
N HIS A 509 -12.76 -42.80 -5.44
CA HIS A 509 -12.35 -42.34 -6.76
C HIS A 509 -10.95 -41.73 -6.70
N ASN A 510 -10.63 -40.90 -5.71
CA ASN A 510 -9.29 -40.32 -5.53
C ASN A 510 -8.28 -41.43 -5.19
N ILE A 511 -8.61 -42.37 -4.31
CA ILE A 511 -7.78 -43.55 -4.03
C ILE A 511 -7.62 -44.44 -5.27
N ALA A 512 -8.66 -44.63 -6.08
CA ALA A 512 -8.63 -45.44 -7.30
C ALA A 512 -7.87 -44.76 -8.45
N HIS A 513 -8.03 -43.45 -8.60
CA HIS A 513 -7.27 -42.59 -9.51
C HIS A 513 -5.79 -42.69 -9.16
N TYR A 514 -5.43 -42.49 -7.87
CA TYR A 514 -4.05 -42.68 -7.39
C TYR A 514 -3.50 -44.09 -7.67
N ARG A 515 -4.32 -45.15 -7.47
CA ARG A 515 -3.96 -46.54 -7.83
C ARG A 515 -3.72 -46.72 -9.34
N SER A 516 -4.44 -45.99 -10.19
CA SER A 516 -4.29 -46.07 -11.66
C SER A 516 -3.03 -45.34 -12.15
N THR A 517 -2.69 -44.19 -11.56
CA THR A 517 -1.46 -43.45 -11.87
C THR A 517 -0.21 -44.20 -11.40
N VAL A 518 -0.28 -44.90 -10.26
CA VAL A 518 0.81 -45.75 -9.74
C VAL A 518 1.05 -47.00 -10.61
N ARG A 519 0.04 -47.50 -11.34
CA ARG A 519 0.18 -48.67 -12.23
C ARG A 519 0.76 -48.35 -13.61
N CYS A 520 0.92 -47.08 -13.98
CA CYS A 520 1.39 -46.68 -15.30
C CYS A 520 2.92 -46.61 -15.45
N TRP A 521 3.71 -47.11 -14.49
CA TRP A 521 5.15 -47.30 -14.66
C TRP A 521 5.50 -48.79 -14.74
N PRO A 522 6.19 -49.23 -15.81
CA PRO A 522 6.59 -50.62 -15.92
C PRO A 522 7.64 -50.91 -14.85
N ALA A 523 7.39 -51.96 -14.07
CA ALA A 523 8.35 -52.51 -13.13
C ALA A 523 9.67 -52.81 -13.87
N ARG A 524 10.72 -52.07 -13.53
CA ARG A 524 12.11 -52.50 -13.73
C ARG A 524 12.89 -52.21 -12.46
N VAL A 525 13.08 -53.28 -11.70
CA VAL A 525 14.30 -53.51 -10.91
C VAL A 525 15.43 -53.79 -11.89
#